data_AF-A0A928M931-F1
#
_entry.id   AF-A0A928M931-F1
#
_cell.length_a   1.000
_cell.length_b   1.000
_cell.length_c   1.000
_cell.angle_alpha   90.00
_cell.angle_beta   90.00
_cell.angle_gamma   90.00
#
_symmetry.space_group_name_H-M   'P 1'
#
loop_
_entity.id
_entity.type
_entity.pdbx_description
1 polymer ?
#
loop_
_entity_poly.entity_id
_entity_poly.type
_entity_poly.pdbx_seq_one_letter_code
_entity_poly.pdbx_strand_id
1 'polypeptide(L)'
;MQKENVMSFTAVLKEHIDRYPEMTPQDFCKLAYQSEFGPCHMLDNCEEALVYIDREWSALTACEEKRDPEYIGNGLSRFYMNGSKYSKEASELLGKLFYLTAKEHQGSGYGLEKRLSELEKLSVSGMTDYLADYRRKGCNAVHHSEIYNERYNPHYRLIKKEYAFYFDLLLKIMKLKKPCIISIDGRCGSGKTSLASIIKTVFDCNVFHTDDYYLPMDERPEGWERIPGGNIDYIRFKNDVVITAKNGDTVNYTPYNCGKGEYGEAVTYSPKDLTVIEGSYSQHRILSYLYDLKIFLTCDEATQEQRLKNREGDYFVAFKKLWIPMEEFYIFSFDVELCCDYRLDTSKLF
;
A
#
# COMPACT_ATOMS: atom_id res chain seq x y z
N MET A 1 -18.73 -6.99 -10.63
CA MET A 1 -18.56 -7.08 -9.16
C MET A 1 -17.73 -8.31 -8.86
N GLN A 2 -16.40 -8.19 -8.92
CA GLN A 2 -15.50 -9.26 -8.48
C GLN A 2 -15.50 -9.25 -6.95
N LYS A 3 -15.77 -10.41 -6.35
CA LYS A 3 -15.50 -10.62 -4.93
C LYS A 3 -13.98 -10.60 -4.79
N GLU A 4 -13.44 -9.49 -4.29
CA GLU A 4 -12.10 -9.48 -3.70
C GLU A 4 -12.03 -10.65 -2.72
N ASN A 5 -10.93 -11.40 -2.76
CA ASN A 5 -10.69 -12.54 -1.89
C ASN A 5 -10.32 -12.02 -0.49
N VAL A 6 -11.17 -11.18 0.08
CA VAL A 6 -11.00 -10.59 1.40
C VAL A 6 -11.10 -11.74 2.39
N MET A 7 -10.05 -11.93 3.20
CA MET A 7 -10.11 -12.85 4.33
C MET A 7 -11.40 -12.62 5.10
N SER A 8 -12.20 -13.67 5.26
CA SER A 8 -13.45 -13.57 6.01
C SER A 8 -13.16 -13.14 7.44
N PHE A 9 -14.12 -12.44 8.06
CA PHE A 9 -13.96 -12.05 9.46
C PHE A 9 -13.77 -13.26 10.37
N THR A 10 -14.37 -14.41 10.03
CA THR A 10 -14.12 -15.69 10.68
C THR A 10 -12.64 -16.14 10.64
N ALA A 11 -11.91 -15.89 9.55
CA ALA A 11 -10.48 -16.18 9.48
C ALA A 11 -9.68 -15.25 10.42
N VAL A 12 -10.04 -13.97 10.46
CA VAL A 12 -9.46 -12.99 11.40
C VAL A 12 -9.70 -13.42 12.84
N LEU A 13 -10.91 -13.86 13.18
CA LEU A 13 -11.25 -14.32 14.53
C LEU A 13 -10.37 -15.50 14.96
N LYS A 14 -10.14 -16.48 14.09
CA LYS A 14 -9.27 -17.63 14.40
C LYS A 14 -7.84 -17.18 14.71
N GLU A 15 -7.27 -16.33 13.87
CA GLU A 15 -5.92 -15.78 14.09
C GLU A 15 -5.83 -15.03 15.43
N HIS A 16 -6.84 -14.22 15.76
CA HIS A 16 -6.86 -13.45 17.01
C HIS A 16 -7.08 -14.31 18.25
N ILE A 17 -7.87 -15.39 18.16
CA ILE A 17 -8.03 -16.38 19.25
C ILE A 17 -6.69 -17.06 19.55
N ASP A 18 -5.97 -17.47 18.50
CA ASP A 18 -4.68 -18.14 18.66
C ASP A 18 -3.62 -17.18 19.22
N ARG A 19 -3.66 -15.91 18.81
CA ARG A 19 -2.72 -14.87 19.27
C ARG A 19 -3.02 -14.37 20.68
N TYR A 20 -4.29 -14.27 21.06
CA TYR A 20 -4.74 -13.69 22.33
C TYR A 20 -5.71 -14.64 23.06
N PRO A 21 -5.20 -15.73 23.67
CA PRO A 21 -6.02 -16.77 24.29
C PRO A 21 -6.87 -16.27 25.48
N GLU A 22 -6.51 -15.13 26.06
CA GLU A 22 -7.20 -14.51 27.21
C GLU A 22 -8.19 -13.40 26.80
N MET A 23 -8.58 -13.33 25.51
CA MET A 23 -9.63 -12.41 25.06
C MET A 23 -10.97 -12.71 25.75
N THR A 24 -11.61 -11.65 26.23
CA THR A 24 -12.97 -11.70 26.77
C THR A 24 -14.00 -11.34 25.68
N PRO A 25 -15.32 -11.58 25.90
CA PRO A 25 -16.36 -11.10 25.00
C PRO A 25 -16.23 -9.61 24.60
N GLN A 26 -15.77 -8.77 25.53
CA GLN A 26 -15.52 -7.34 25.26
C GLN A 26 -14.45 -7.13 24.18
N ASP A 27 -13.37 -7.91 24.18
CA ASP A 27 -12.26 -7.78 23.24
C ASP A 27 -12.65 -8.27 21.84
N PHE A 28 -13.46 -9.33 21.76
CA PHE A 28 -14.05 -9.79 20.50
C PHE A 28 -14.98 -8.74 19.90
N CYS A 29 -15.85 -8.13 20.71
CA CYS A 29 -16.71 -7.04 20.29
C CYS A 29 -15.90 -5.82 19.83
N LYS A 30 -14.79 -5.51 20.53
CA LYS A 30 -13.87 -4.46 20.10
C LYS A 30 -13.27 -4.76 18.74
N LEU A 31 -12.80 -5.98 18.49
CA LEU A 31 -12.27 -6.40 17.20
C LEU A 31 -13.32 -6.26 16.09
N ALA A 32 -14.55 -6.73 16.33
CA ALA A 32 -15.66 -6.58 15.39
C ALA A 32 -15.94 -5.10 15.07
N TYR A 33 -16.02 -4.25 16.10
CA TYR A 33 -16.24 -2.81 15.93
C TYR A 33 -15.12 -2.14 15.14
N GLN A 34 -13.86 -2.35 15.54
CA GLN A 34 -12.69 -1.77 14.88
C GLN A 34 -12.56 -2.22 13.42
N SER A 35 -12.85 -3.49 13.14
CA SER A 35 -12.81 -4.02 11.78
C SER A 35 -13.94 -3.51 10.88
N GLU A 36 -15.01 -2.94 11.44
CA GLU A 36 -16.09 -2.33 10.66
C GLU A 36 -15.89 -0.83 10.51
N PHE A 37 -15.68 -0.12 11.63
CA PHE A 37 -15.68 1.35 11.65
C PHE A 37 -14.28 1.96 11.59
N GLY A 38 -13.20 1.20 11.79
CA GLY A 38 -11.84 1.73 11.78
C GLY A 38 -11.63 2.85 12.80
N PRO A 39 -10.82 3.87 12.47
CA PRO A 39 -10.59 5.03 13.34
C PRO A 39 -11.65 6.14 13.23
N CYS A 40 -12.79 5.88 12.58
CA CYS A 40 -13.85 6.88 12.44
C CYS A 40 -14.27 7.45 13.82
N HIS A 41 -14.68 8.73 13.82
CA HIS A 41 -15.12 9.53 14.97
C HIS A 41 -14.04 10.25 15.80
N MET A 42 -12.74 10.14 15.47
CA MET A 42 -11.70 10.77 16.31
C MET A 42 -11.15 12.12 15.83
N LEU A 43 -11.32 12.54 14.57
CA LEU A 43 -10.55 13.68 14.03
C LEU A 43 -11.31 14.53 13.00
N ASP A 44 -11.33 15.84 13.23
CA ASP A 44 -11.92 16.83 12.32
C ASP A 44 -10.88 17.37 11.29
N ASN A 45 -9.58 17.33 11.63
CA ASN A 45 -8.50 17.74 10.74
C ASN A 45 -7.19 16.95 10.93
N CYS A 46 -6.27 17.07 9.97
CA CYS A 46 -5.01 16.33 9.95
C CYS A 46 -4.02 16.81 11.03
N GLU A 47 -4.03 18.11 11.37
CA GLU A 47 -3.09 18.69 12.34
C GLU A 47 -3.34 18.17 13.75
N GLU A 48 -4.61 18.04 14.14
CA GLU A 48 -5.00 17.41 15.39
C GLU A 48 -4.55 15.95 15.47
N ALA A 49 -4.65 15.21 14.36
CA ALA A 49 -4.19 13.83 14.27
C ALA A 49 -2.69 13.71 14.58
N LEU A 50 -1.90 14.60 13.96
CA LEU A 50 -0.46 14.65 14.11
C LEU A 50 -0.07 14.96 15.56
N VAL A 51 -0.66 16.01 16.14
CA VAL A 51 -0.39 16.41 17.53
C VAL A 51 -0.80 15.32 18.53
N TYR A 52 -1.93 14.66 18.28
CA TYR A 52 -2.42 13.57 19.12
C TYR A 52 -1.47 12.37 19.11
N ILE A 53 -1.09 11.89 17.93
CA ILE A 53 -0.19 10.75 17.76
C ILE A 53 1.19 11.04 18.33
N ASP A 54 1.72 12.26 18.13
CA ASP A 54 3.03 12.64 18.64
C ASP A 54 3.10 12.65 20.17
N ARG A 55 2.09 13.27 20.81
CA ARG A 55 2.00 13.29 22.28
C ARG A 55 1.88 11.88 22.86
N GLU A 56 1.10 11.02 22.22
CA GLU A 56 0.93 9.65 22.69
C GLU A 56 2.20 8.83 22.52
N TRP A 57 2.78 8.79 21.31
CA TRP A 57 3.92 7.93 21.00
C TRP A 57 5.18 8.37 21.76
N SER A 58 5.41 9.68 21.91
CA SER A 58 6.54 10.20 22.70
C SER A 58 6.47 9.85 24.19
N ALA A 59 5.27 9.60 24.73
CA ALA A 59 5.07 9.21 26.12
C ALA A 59 5.19 7.69 26.35
N LEU A 60 5.24 6.87 25.29
CA LEU A 60 5.36 5.43 25.42
C LEU A 60 6.78 5.02 25.79
N THR A 61 6.88 4.07 26.72
CA THR A 61 8.14 3.35 26.93
C THR A 61 8.36 2.43 25.74
N ALA A 62 9.51 2.56 25.07
CA ALA A 62 9.85 1.70 23.95
C ALA A 62 9.90 0.23 24.41
N CYS A 63 9.19 -0.64 23.70
CA CYS A 63 9.40 -2.08 23.80
C CYS A 63 10.57 -2.46 22.89
N GLU A 64 11.45 -3.36 23.33
CA GLU A 64 12.60 -3.80 22.52
C GLU A 64 12.17 -4.65 21.32
N GLU A 65 10.99 -5.28 21.37
CA GLU A 65 10.49 -6.16 20.30
C GLU A 65 9.65 -5.39 19.27
N LYS A 66 10.09 -5.44 18.01
CA LYS A 66 9.30 -4.94 16.88
C LYS A 66 8.03 -5.77 16.74
N ARG A 67 6.88 -5.11 16.66
CA ARG A 67 5.59 -5.77 16.37
C ARG A 67 5.14 -5.43 14.97
N ASP A 68 4.98 -6.46 14.13
CA ASP A 68 4.42 -6.29 12.80
C ASP A 68 2.97 -5.82 12.87
N PRO A 69 2.50 -5.05 11.86
CA PRO A 69 1.11 -4.66 11.82
C PRO A 69 0.16 -5.86 11.80
N GLU A 70 -0.87 -5.79 12.64
CA GLU A 70 -1.84 -6.87 12.81
C GLU A 70 -3.09 -6.59 11.96
N TYR A 71 -3.40 -7.47 11.01
CA TYR A 71 -4.64 -7.38 10.24
C TYR A 71 -5.86 -7.65 11.13
N ILE A 72 -6.90 -6.81 11.00
CA ILE A 72 -8.13 -6.94 11.80
C ILE A 72 -9.39 -7.13 10.94
N GLY A 73 -9.26 -7.27 9.63
CA GLY A 73 -10.40 -7.37 8.71
C GLY A 73 -10.71 -6.06 7.99
N ASN A 74 -11.47 -6.17 6.89
CA ASN A 74 -11.99 -5.03 6.11
C ASN A 74 -10.92 -4.04 5.65
N GLY A 75 -9.74 -4.54 5.27
CA GLY A 75 -8.64 -3.71 4.81
C GLY A 75 -7.97 -2.87 5.90
N LEU A 76 -8.20 -3.16 7.18
CA LEU A 76 -7.63 -2.44 8.31
C LEU A 76 -6.58 -3.25 9.06
N SER A 77 -5.64 -2.54 9.69
CA SER A 77 -4.62 -3.13 10.53
C SER A 77 -4.33 -2.27 11.77
N ARG A 78 -3.93 -2.93 12.85
CA ARG A 78 -3.38 -2.32 14.06
C ARG A 78 -1.88 -2.12 13.85
N PHE A 79 -1.45 -0.86 13.79
CA PHE A 79 -0.05 -0.47 13.73
C PHE A 79 0.46 -0.18 15.15
N TYR A 80 1.42 -0.96 15.65
CA TYR A 80 1.92 -0.86 17.02
C TYR A 80 2.96 0.25 17.16
N MET A 81 2.70 1.18 18.08
CA MET A 81 3.61 2.30 18.41
C MET A 81 4.67 1.87 19.42
N ASN A 82 4.29 1.08 20.43
CA ASN A 82 5.23 0.59 21.44
C ASN A 82 6.26 -0.41 20.87
N GLY A 83 5.92 -1.11 19.78
CA GLY A 83 6.81 -1.99 19.04
C GLY A 83 7.47 -1.34 17.82
N SER A 84 7.44 0.00 17.71
CA SER A 84 8.05 0.71 16.60
C SER A 84 8.98 1.80 17.12
N LYS A 85 10.13 2.00 16.47
CA LYS A 85 11.07 3.05 16.87
C LYS A 85 10.45 4.42 16.64
N TYR A 86 10.21 5.15 17.73
CA TYR A 86 9.78 6.54 17.66
C TYR A 86 10.83 7.40 16.95
N SER A 87 10.35 8.22 16.01
CA SER A 87 11.01 9.43 15.56
C SER A 87 9.92 10.44 15.21
N LYS A 88 10.26 11.73 15.21
CA LYS A 88 9.30 12.78 14.87
C LYS A 88 8.66 12.54 13.49
N GLU A 89 9.47 12.13 12.52
CA GLU A 89 9.03 11.76 11.18
C GLU A 89 8.09 10.55 11.20
N ALA A 90 8.40 9.51 11.98
CA ALA A 90 7.54 8.32 12.05
C ALA A 90 6.16 8.66 12.66
N SER A 91 6.16 9.51 13.68
CA SER A 91 4.95 10.05 14.31
C SER A 91 4.12 10.88 13.34
N GLU A 92 4.77 11.80 12.60
CA GLU A 92 4.12 12.62 11.58
C GLU A 92 3.49 11.76 10.47
N LEU A 93 4.22 10.75 9.97
CA LEU A 93 3.70 9.83 8.99
C LEU A 93 2.50 9.03 9.54
N LEU A 94 2.61 8.47 10.75
CA LEU A 94 1.51 7.71 11.34
C LEU A 94 0.27 8.59 11.54
N GLY A 95 0.43 9.82 12.02
CA GLY A 95 -0.67 10.78 12.16
C GLY A 95 -1.38 11.05 10.83
N LYS A 96 -0.61 11.26 9.75
CA LYS A 96 -1.17 11.44 8.40
C LYS A 96 -1.91 10.20 7.90
N LEU A 97 -1.31 9.01 8.03
CA LEU A 97 -1.92 7.75 7.58
C LEU A 97 -3.17 7.39 8.39
N PHE A 98 -3.17 7.69 9.69
CA PHE A 98 -4.32 7.55 10.57
C PHE A 98 -5.48 8.45 10.13
N TYR A 99 -5.21 9.71 9.84
CA TYR A 99 -6.21 10.65 9.32
C TYR A 99 -6.74 10.24 7.93
N LEU A 100 -5.87 9.85 7.01
CA LEU A 100 -6.28 9.36 5.68
C LEU A 100 -7.17 8.11 5.81
N THR A 101 -6.80 7.18 6.69
CA THR A 101 -7.62 6.00 6.97
C THR A 101 -9.01 6.39 7.48
N ALA A 102 -9.10 7.35 8.40
CA ALA A 102 -10.38 7.82 8.93
C ALA A 102 -11.28 8.49 7.87
N LYS A 103 -10.69 9.15 6.87
CA LYS A 103 -11.42 9.76 5.76
C LYS A 103 -11.88 8.77 4.71
N GLU A 104 -11.04 7.80 4.39
CA GLU A 104 -11.27 6.86 3.29
C GLU A 104 -12.07 5.62 3.70
N HIS A 105 -12.05 5.26 4.98
CA HIS A 105 -12.77 4.10 5.51
C HIS A 105 -14.17 4.48 5.97
N GLN A 106 -15.15 3.66 5.61
CA GLN A 106 -16.53 3.82 6.07
C GLN A 106 -17.08 2.48 6.55
N GLY A 107 -17.66 2.49 7.74
CA GLY A 107 -18.39 1.36 8.31
C GLY A 107 -19.90 1.59 8.31
N SER A 108 -20.64 0.55 8.62
CA SER A 108 -22.10 0.54 8.66
C SER A 108 -22.60 -0.31 9.83
N GLY A 109 -23.77 0.07 10.38
CA GLY A 109 -24.42 -0.76 11.41
C GLY A 109 -24.73 -2.18 10.91
N TYR A 110 -25.06 -2.33 9.62
CA TYR A 110 -25.30 -3.63 9.00
C TYR A 110 -24.04 -4.49 8.91
N GLY A 111 -22.90 -3.90 8.54
CA GLY A 111 -21.62 -4.62 8.50
C GLY A 111 -21.12 -4.99 9.88
N LEU A 112 -21.37 -4.16 10.90
CA LEU A 112 -21.11 -4.53 12.29
C LEU A 112 -21.98 -5.71 12.71
N GLU A 113 -23.29 -5.67 12.46
CA GLU A 113 -24.20 -6.74 12.87
C GLU A 113 -23.81 -8.09 12.27
N LYS A 114 -23.40 -8.13 10.99
CA LYS A 114 -22.85 -9.35 10.37
C LYS A 114 -21.69 -9.94 11.17
N ARG A 115 -20.77 -9.12 11.66
CA ARG A 115 -19.62 -9.56 12.45
C ARG A 115 -20.03 -10.03 13.84
N LEU A 116 -20.97 -9.33 14.48
CA LEU A 116 -21.54 -9.77 15.76
C LEU A 116 -22.22 -11.14 15.61
N SER A 117 -22.95 -11.40 14.52
CA SER A 117 -23.50 -12.73 14.23
C SER A 117 -22.43 -13.80 13.99
N GLU A 118 -21.21 -13.43 13.58
CA GLU A 118 -20.09 -14.38 13.53
C GLU A 118 -19.52 -14.67 14.92
N LEU A 119 -19.49 -13.68 15.83
CA LEU A 119 -19.07 -13.87 17.22
C LEU A 119 -20.01 -14.82 17.99
N GLU A 120 -21.31 -14.80 17.72
CA GLU A 120 -22.29 -15.71 18.34
C GLU A 120 -22.01 -17.19 18.07
N LYS A 121 -21.28 -17.50 16.99
CA LYS A 121 -20.91 -18.86 16.62
C LYS A 121 -19.69 -19.36 17.40
N LEU A 122 -19.00 -18.49 18.12
CA LEU A 122 -17.84 -18.86 18.93
C LEU A 122 -18.29 -19.46 20.27
N SER A 123 -17.62 -20.53 20.68
CA SER A 123 -17.84 -21.16 21.98
C SER A 123 -17.11 -20.43 23.12
N VAL A 124 -17.37 -19.14 23.28
CA VAL A 124 -16.78 -18.30 24.34
C VAL A 124 -17.81 -18.09 25.45
N SER A 125 -17.41 -18.38 26.70
CA SER A 125 -18.28 -18.24 27.88
C SER A 125 -18.78 -16.80 28.03
N GLY A 126 -20.08 -16.62 28.25
CA GLY A 126 -20.71 -15.30 28.43
C GLY A 126 -20.89 -14.46 27.16
N MET A 127 -20.50 -14.96 25.98
CA MET A 127 -20.59 -14.22 24.72
C MET A 127 -22.03 -13.82 24.36
N THR A 128 -22.97 -14.77 24.47
CA THR A 128 -24.38 -14.53 24.10
C THR A 128 -25.01 -13.41 24.93
N ASP A 129 -24.85 -13.46 26.25
CA ASP A 129 -25.40 -12.44 27.16
C ASP A 129 -24.73 -11.09 26.95
N TYR A 130 -23.41 -11.07 26.74
CA TYR A 130 -22.66 -9.85 26.45
C TYR A 130 -23.16 -9.18 25.15
N LEU A 131 -23.32 -9.95 24.06
CA LEU A 131 -23.79 -9.43 22.78
C LEU A 131 -25.22 -8.91 22.86
N ALA A 132 -26.10 -9.56 23.63
CA ALA A 132 -27.46 -9.09 23.85
C ALA A 132 -27.49 -7.73 24.57
N ASP A 133 -26.66 -7.54 25.60
CA ASP A 133 -26.51 -6.26 26.31
C ASP A 133 -25.86 -5.18 25.42
N TYR A 134 -24.82 -5.55 24.67
CA TYR A 134 -24.12 -4.66 23.76
C TYR A 134 -25.05 -4.07 22.68
N ARG A 135 -25.90 -4.92 22.08
CA ARG A 135 -26.94 -4.47 21.13
C ARG A 135 -27.96 -3.55 21.77
N ARG A 136 -28.41 -3.86 23.00
CA ARG A 136 -29.35 -3.02 23.75
C ARG A 136 -28.80 -1.62 24.03
N LYS A 137 -27.48 -1.52 24.23
CA LYS A 137 -26.75 -0.26 24.46
C LYS A 137 -26.38 0.51 23.18
N GLY A 138 -26.82 0.05 22.01
CA GLY A 138 -26.65 0.75 20.74
C GLY A 138 -25.30 0.51 20.04
N CYS A 139 -24.56 -0.54 20.40
CA CYS A 139 -23.34 -0.96 19.70
C CYS A 139 -22.24 0.13 19.59
N ASN A 140 -22.04 0.91 20.66
CA ASN A 140 -21.00 1.95 20.70
C ASN A 140 -19.58 1.38 20.75
N ALA A 141 -18.56 2.21 20.47
CA ALA A 141 -17.17 1.82 20.61
C ALA A 141 -16.86 1.35 22.05
N VAL A 142 -16.00 0.34 22.18
CA VAL A 142 -15.57 -0.21 23.48
C VAL A 142 -14.05 -0.19 23.66
N HIS A 143 -13.62 -0.07 24.91
CA HIS A 143 -12.21 -0.25 25.28
C HIS A 143 -11.87 -1.75 25.41
N HIS A 144 -10.56 -2.07 25.45
CA HIS A 144 -10.14 -3.43 25.76
C HIS A 144 -10.50 -3.76 27.22
N SER A 145 -10.68 -5.06 27.52
CA SER A 145 -10.85 -5.51 28.89
C SER A 145 -9.59 -5.25 29.72
N GLU A 146 -9.72 -5.19 31.05
CA GLU A 146 -8.58 -5.07 31.97
C GLU A 146 -7.59 -6.22 31.77
N ILE A 147 -8.10 -7.46 31.67
CA ILE A 147 -7.32 -8.67 31.37
C ILE A 147 -6.48 -8.49 30.10
N TYR A 148 -7.10 -8.01 29.02
CA TYR A 148 -6.40 -7.81 27.75
C TYR A 148 -5.32 -6.71 27.84
N ASN A 149 -5.60 -5.62 28.54
CA ASN A 149 -4.63 -4.52 28.71
C ASN A 149 -3.41 -4.97 29.51
N GLU A 150 -3.63 -5.64 30.65
CA GLU A 150 -2.57 -6.17 31.51
C GLU A 150 -1.71 -7.20 30.78
N ARG A 151 -2.34 -8.04 29.96
CA ARG A 151 -1.65 -9.17 29.32
C ARG A 151 -0.87 -8.81 28.06
N TYR A 152 -1.43 -7.92 27.23
CA TYR A 152 -0.91 -7.71 25.86
C TYR A 152 -0.35 -6.30 25.60
N ASN A 153 -0.59 -5.36 26.52
CA ASN A 153 -0.13 -3.98 26.45
C ASN A 153 -0.39 -3.33 25.06
N PRO A 154 -1.66 -3.20 24.63
CA PRO A 154 -2.01 -2.91 23.24
C PRO A 154 -1.92 -1.41 22.89
N HIS A 155 -0.72 -0.92 22.60
CA HIS A 155 -0.50 0.43 22.09
C HIS A 155 -0.39 0.45 20.57
N TYR A 156 -1.54 0.55 19.90
CA TYR A 156 -1.62 0.58 18.44
C TYR A 156 -2.55 1.68 17.94
N ARG A 157 -2.47 2.00 16.65
CA ARG A 157 -3.46 2.82 15.92
C ARG A 157 -3.98 2.08 14.70
N LEU A 158 -5.21 2.39 14.30
CA LEU A 158 -5.86 1.75 13.17
C LEU A 158 -5.53 2.50 11.89
N ILE A 159 -4.87 1.83 10.96
CA ILE A 159 -4.59 2.35 9.63
C ILE A 159 -4.98 1.31 8.57
N LYS A 160 -5.15 1.73 7.31
CA LYS A 160 -5.33 0.78 6.21
C LYS A 160 -4.17 -0.23 6.17
N LYS A 161 -4.49 -1.47 5.82
CA LYS A 161 -3.53 -2.58 5.66
C LYS A 161 -2.38 -2.20 4.74
N GLU A 162 -2.69 -1.53 3.63
CA GLU A 162 -1.69 -1.08 2.66
C GLU A 162 -0.76 -0.01 3.23
N TYR A 163 -1.30 0.95 3.99
CA TYR A 163 -0.49 1.95 4.69
C TYR A 163 0.43 1.32 5.72
N ALA A 164 -0.07 0.33 6.46
CA ALA A 164 0.73 -0.41 7.42
C ALA A 164 1.86 -1.20 6.74
N PHE A 165 1.54 -1.88 5.63
CA PHE A 165 2.52 -2.66 4.86
C PHE A 165 3.63 -1.78 4.27
N TYR A 166 3.27 -0.61 3.72
CA TYR A 166 4.24 0.31 3.12
C TYR A 166 4.84 1.31 4.10
N PHE A 167 4.54 1.24 5.41
CA PHE A 167 4.93 2.26 6.39
C PHE A 167 6.44 2.56 6.37
N ASP A 168 7.28 1.51 6.45
CA ASP A 168 8.74 1.66 6.48
C ASP A 168 9.28 2.27 5.16
N LEU A 169 8.67 1.94 4.01
CA LEU A 169 9.01 2.54 2.72
C LEU A 169 8.59 4.01 2.65
N LEU A 170 7.37 4.34 3.04
CA LEU A 170 6.86 5.70 3.07
C LEU A 170 7.72 6.57 4.01
N LEU A 171 8.12 6.04 5.16
CA LEU A 171 9.03 6.72 6.09
C LEU A 171 10.40 6.97 5.45
N LYS A 172 10.92 5.99 4.69
CA LYS A 172 12.18 6.16 3.92
C LYS A 172 12.04 7.26 2.87
N ILE A 173 10.96 7.29 2.10
CA ILE A 173 10.68 8.32 1.08
C ILE A 173 10.58 9.71 1.70
N MET A 174 9.94 9.81 2.86
CA MET A 174 9.78 11.07 3.58
C MET A 174 11.11 11.64 4.09
N LYS A 175 12.07 10.77 4.42
CA LYS A 175 13.42 11.15 4.89
C LYS A 175 14.40 11.46 3.77
N LEU A 176 14.05 11.25 2.51
CA LEU A 176 14.91 11.61 1.37
C LEU A 176 15.10 13.13 1.30
N LYS A 177 16.33 13.56 1.02
CA LYS A 177 16.62 14.96 0.70
C LYS A 177 15.87 15.37 -0.56
N LYS A 178 15.15 16.49 -0.51
CA LYS A 178 14.38 17.03 -1.64
C LYS A 178 15.16 18.13 -2.39
N PRO A 179 14.89 18.36 -3.69
CA PRO A 179 14.02 17.56 -4.55
C PRO A 179 14.64 16.17 -4.81
N CYS A 180 13.79 15.16 -5.02
CA CYS A 180 14.25 13.80 -5.32
C CYS A 180 13.36 13.08 -6.32
N ILE A 181 13.95 12.12 -7.04
CA ILE A 181 13.29 11.24 -7.98
C ILE A 181 13.40 9.80 -7.48
N ILE A 182 12.26 9.13 -7.34
CA ILE A 182 12.21 7.71 -6.96
C ILE A 182 11.60 6.89 -8.10
N SER A 183 11.97 5.62 -8.20
CA SER A 183 11.39 4.70 -9.19
C SER A 183 10.68 3.52 -8.54
N ILE A 184 9.58 3.08 -9.12
CA ILE A 184 8.83 1.88 -8.76
C ILE A 184 8.82 0.96 -9.99
N ASP A 185 9.71 -0.02 -9.98
CA ASP A 185 9.79 -1.09 -10.97
C ASP A 185 9.35 -2.41 -10.33
N GLY A 186 9.28 -3.49 -11.10
CA GLY A 186 8.77 -4.76 -10.63
C GLY A 186 7.99 -5.53 -11.68
N ARG A 187 7.66 -6.76 -11.33
CA ARG A 187 6.86 -7.67 -12.17
C ARG A 187 5.46 -7.10 -12.44
N CYS A 188 4.87 -7.34 -13.60
CA CYS A 188 3.46 -7.02 -13.85
C CYS A 188 2.57 -7.75 -12.83
N GLY A 189 1.49 -7.11 -12.37
CA GLY A 189 0.61 -7.67 -11.32
C GLY A 189 1.13 -7.55 -9.88
N SER A 190 2.33 -7.00 -9.65
CA SER A 190 2.89 -6.84 -8.29
C SER A 190 2.35 -5.63 -7.50
N GLY A 191 1.56 -4.75 -8.13
CA GLY A 191 0.91 -3.61 -7.45
C GLY A 191 1.67 -2.28 -7.53
N LYS A 192 2.57 -2.11 -8.51
CA LYS A 192 3.35 -0.87 -8.73
C LYS A 192 2.47 0.39 -8.81
N THR A 193 1.46 0.37 -9.67
CA THR A 193 0.51 1.48 -9.83
C THR A 193 -0.26 1.77 -8.54
N SER A 194 -0.61 0.73 -7.76
CA SER A 194 -1.25 0.88 -6.45
C SER A 194 -0.33 1.60 -5.46
N LEU A 195 0.95 1.21 -5.39
CA LEU A 195 1.94 1.91 -4.55
C LEU A 195 2.16 3.36 -4.99
N ALA A 196 2.24 3.63 -6.30
CA ALA A 196 2.36 4.99 -6.81
C ALA A 196 1.16 5.86 -6.42
N SER A 197 -0.06 5.29 -6.48
CA SER A 197 -1.28 5.95 -6.02
C SER A 197 -1.22 6.28 -4.52
N ILE A 198 -0.78 5.33 -3.69
CA ILE A 198 -0.57 5.56 -2.25
C ILE A 198 0.42 6.69 -2.00
N ILE A 199 1.58 6.68 -2.69
CA ILE A 199 2.59 7.73 -2.55
C ILE A 199 2.01 9.10 -2.94
N LYS A 200 1.21 9.17 -4.01
CA LYS A 200 0.53 10.41 -4.44
C LYS A 200 -0.53 10.90 -3.45
N THR A 201 -1.20 10.00 -2.74
CA THR A 201 -2.14 10.36 -1.67
C THR A 201 -1.39 10.86 -0.42
N VAL A 202 -0.26 10.22 -0.08
CA VAL A 202 0.51 10.50 1.13
C VAL A 202 1.46 11.70 0.97
N PHE A 203 1.95 11.97 -0.24
CA PHE A 203 2.91 13.04 -0.51
C PHE A 203 2.45 13.91 -1.67
N ASP A 204 2.78 15.20 -1.60
CA ASP A 204 2.61 16.05 -2.78
C ASP A 204 3.72 15.73 -3.79
N CYS A 205 3.37 14.96 -4.82
CA CYS A 205 4.32 14.49 -5.83
C CYS A 205 3.74 14.48 -7.24
N ASN A 206 4.63 14.36 -8.22
CA ASN A 206 4.28 13.99 -9.59
C ASN A 206 4.53 12.50 -9.79
N VAL A 207 3.68 11.84 -10.58
CA VAL A 207 3.82 10.44 -10.97
C VAL A 207 3.84 10.38 -12.49
N PHE A 208 4.88 9.78 -13.05
CA PHE A 208 5.04 9.57 -14.49
C PHE A 208 5.13 8.08 -14.79
N HIS A 209 4.45 7.65 -15.84
CA HIS A 209 4.38 6.25 -16.25
C HIS A 209 5.33 6.00 -17.42
N THR A 210 6.17 4.96 -17.34
CA THR A 210 7.04 4.58 -18.48
C THR A 210 6.24 4.14 -19.70
N ASP A 211 5.03 3.62 -19.49
CA ASP A 211 4.10 3.23 -20.54
C ASP A 211 3.73 4.39 -21.48
N ASP A 212 3.77 5.64 -21.02
CA ASP A 212 3.54 6.82 -21.87
C ASP A 212 4.62 7.00 -22.96
N TYR A 213 5.72 6.25 -22.85
CA TYR A 213 6.90 6.34 -23.70
C TYR A 213 7.18 5.06 -24.46
N TYR A 214 6.17 4.22 -24.67
CA TYR A 214 6.28 3.17 -25.69
C TYR A 214 6.61 3.78 -27.06
N LEU A 215 7.51 3.12 -27.79
CA LEU A 215 7.80 3.41 -29.18
C LEU A 215 6.61 2.96 -30.06
N PRO A 216 6.24 3.75 -31.08
CA PRO A 216 5.43 3.29 -32.20
C PRO A 216 5.94 1.96 -32.76
N MET A 217 5.03 1.09 -33.20
CA MET A 217 5.38 -0.28 -33.60
C MET A 217 6.42 -0.33 -34.74
N ASP A 218 6.37 0.64 -35.66
CA ASP A 218 7.27 0.81 -36.79
C ASP A 218 8.63 1.44 -36.41
N GLU A 219 8.70 2.10 -35.26
CA GLU A 219 9.94 2.65 -34.69
C GLU A 219 10.67 1.66 -33.77
N ARG A 220 10.03 0.54 -33.42
CA ARG A 220 10.67 -0.50 -32.60
C ARG A 220 11.78 -1.19 -33.39
N PRO A 221 12.95 -1.42 -32.78
CA PRO A 221 14.02 -2.18 -33.43
C PRO A 221 13.58 -3.61 -33.76
N GLU A 222 14.18 -4.19 -34.79
CA GLU A 222 13.94 -5.58 -35.16
C GLU A 222 14.26 -6.51 -33.97
N GLY A 223 13.31 -7.37 -33.61
CA GLY A 223 13.44 -8.26 -32.46
C GLY A 223 13.42 -7.56 -31.10
N TRP A 224 12.76 -6.39 -30.99
CA TRP A 224 12.60 -5.64 -29.74
C TRP A 224 12.10 -6.49 -28.56
N GLU A 225 11.37 -7.58 -28.81
CA GLU A 225 10.89 -8.52 -27.78
C GLU A 225 12.05 -9.21 -27.05
N ARG A 226 13.25 -9.22 -27.65
CA ARG A 226 14.49 -9.80 -27.10
C ARG A 226 15.50 -8.73 -26.70
N ILE A 227 15.13 -7.47 -26.74
CA ILE A 227 15.95 -6.35 -26.30
C ILE A 227 15.37 -5.87 -24.95
N PRO A 228 16.15 -5.82 -23.86
CA PRO A 228 15.65 -5.38 -22.56
C PRO A 228 15.02 -3.98 -22.63
N GLY A 229 13.70 -3.91 -22.59
CA GLY A 229 12.96 -2.67 -22.76
C GLY A 229 13.07 -2.03 -24.14
N GLY A 230 13.31 -2.82 -25.20
CA GLY A 230 13.44 -2.34 -26.58
C GLY A 230 12.19 -1.70 -27.19
N ASN A 231 11.08 -1.66 -26.44
CA ASN A 231 9.83 -0.99 -26.78
C ASN A 231 9.67 0.38 -26.14
N ILE A 232 10.62 0.89 -25.36
CA ILE A 232 10.52 2.19 -24.66
C ILE A 232 11.50 3.20 -25.27
N ASP A 233 11.02 4.42 -25.52
CA ASP A 233 11.86 5.57 -25.88
C ASP A 233 12.51 6.18 -24.63
N TYR A 234 13.59 5.55 -24.17
CA TYR A 234 14.33 6.01 -22.99
C TYR A 234 14.98 7.37 -23.14
N ILE A 235 15.36 7.77 -24.35
CA ILE A 235 16.03 9.05 -24.58
C ILE A 235 15.02 10.18 -24.42
N ARG A 236 13.84 10.03 -25.03
CA ARG A 236 12.72 10.96 -24.86
C ARG A 236 12.28 11.00 -23.40
N PHE A 237 12.06 9.84 -22.76
CA PHE A 237 11.66 9.78 -21.35
C PHE A 237 12.67 10.45 -20.41
N LYS A 238 13.95 10.16 -20.60
CA LYS A 238 15.03 10.74 -19.80
C LYS A 238 15.06 12.26 -19.90
N ASN A 239 14.94 12.80 -21.11
CA ASN A 239 15.04 14.23 -21.33
C ASN A 239 13.76 14.95 -20.90
N ASP A 240 12.60 14.49 -21.37
CA ASP A 240 11.31 15.15 -21.13
C ASP A 240 10.95 15.15 -19.64
N VAL A 241 11.16 14.01 -18.96
CA VAL A 241 10.73 13.81 -17.57
C VAL A 241 11.90 13.89 -16.59
N VAL A 242 12.85 12.95 -16.68
CA VAL A 242 13.79 12.73 -15.56
C VAL A 242 14.76 13.90 -15.39
N ILE A 243 15.36 14.40 -16.47
CA ILE A 243 16.29 15.53 -16.41
C ILE A 243 15.54 16.83 -16.10
N THR A 244 14.41 17.09 -16.77
CA THR A 244 13.56 18.26 -16.51
C THR A 244 13.10 18.34 -15.06
N ALA A 245 12.56 17.24 -14.51
CA ALA A 245 12.15 17.18 -13.11
C ALA A 245 13.32 17.38 -12.14
N LYS A 246 14.51 16.82 -12.47
CA LYS A 246 15.72 16.98 -11.65
C LYS A 246 16.22 18.42 -11.60
N ASN A 247 16.02 19.17 -12.69
CA ASN A 247 16.35 20.59 -12.76
C ASN A 247 15.33 21.49 -12.05
N GLY A 248 14.17 20.93 -11.64
CA GLY A 248 13.08 21.70 -11.07
C GLY A 248 12.26 22.47 -12.13
N ASP A 249 12.31 22.02 -13.39
CA ASP A 249 11.61 22.63 -14.51
C ASP A 249 10.21 22.00 -14.72
N THR A 250 9.32 22.73 -15.39
CA THR A 250 8.00 22.23 -15.79
C THR A 250 8.14 21.11 -16.81
N VAL A 251 7.59 19.94 -16.50
CA VAL A 251 7.59 18.79 -17.40
C VAL A 251 6.41 18.91 -18.37
N ASN A 252 6.70 18.88 -19.68
CA ASN A 252 5.69 18.86 -20.74
C ASN A 252 6.04 17.75 -21.74
N TYR A 253 5.09 16.86 -22.03
CA TYR A 253 5.29 15.78 -22.98
C TYR A 253 3.98 15.31 -23.59
N THR A 254 4.08 14.51 -24.65
CA THR A 254 2.92 13.87 -25.30
C THR A 254 3.00 12.34 -25.10
N PRO A 255 2.06 11.74 -24.35
CA PRO A 255 2.06 10.30 -24.11
C PRO A 255 1.72 9.53 -25.39
N TYR A 256 2.32 8.36 -25.57
CA TYR A 256 1.96 7.44 -26.64
C TYR A 256 0.92 6.43 -26.13
N ASN A 257 -0.20 6.29 -26.85
CA ASN A 257 -1.25 5.33 -26.50
C ASN A 257 -1.13 4.08 -27.37
N CYS A 258 -0.53 3.01 -26.83
CA CYS A 258 -0.39 1.72 -27.51
C CYS A 258 -1.71 1.10 -27.99
N GLY A 259 -2.82 1.33 -27.26
CA GLY A 259 -4.13 0.79 -27.64
C GLY A 259 -4.72 1.46 -28.88
N LYS A 260 -4.34 2.71 -29.15
CA LYS A 260 -4.77 3.48 -30.32
C LYS A 260 -3.72 3.55 -31.43
N GLY A 261 -2.46 3.30 -31.10
CA GLY A 261 -1.34 3.41 -32.03
C GLY A 261 -0.92 4.84 -32.35
N GLU A 262 -1.27 5.83 -31.50
CA GLU A 262 -1.05 7.25 -31.75
C GLU A 262 -0.60 8.00 -30.49
N TYR A 263 0.00 9.19 -30.70
CA TYR A 263 0.28 10.15 -29.63
C TYR A 263 -1.03 10.82 -29.16
N GLY A 264 -1.17 10.95 -27.84
CA GLY A 264 -2.32 11.61 -27.20
C GLY A 264 -2.19 13.14 -27.15
N GLU A 265 -2.91 13.76 -26.22
CA GLU A 265 -2.79 15.20 -25.95
C GLU A 265 -1.57 15.51 -25.06
N ALA A 266 -0.95 16.67 -25.27
CA ALA A 266 0.16 17.11 -24.43
C ALA A 266 -0.29 17.32 -22.99
N VAL A 267 0.52 16.87 -22.04
CA VAL A 267 0.29 17.01 -20.60
C VAL A 267 1.39 17.86 -19.98
N THR A 268 1.05 18.67 -18.98
CA THR A 268 1.97 19.59 -18.31
C THR A 268 1.90 19.40 -16.79
N TYR A 269 3.07 19.31 -16.16
CA TYR A 269 3.23 19.13 -14.73
C TYR A 269 4.13 20.23 -14.16
N SER A 270 3.60 20.98 -13.20
CA SER A 270 4.41 21.93 -12.42
C SER A 270 5.45 21.18 -11.58
N PRO A 271 6.63 21.77 -11.32
CA PRO A 271 7.65 21.18 -10.47
C PRO A 271 7.14 20.82 -9.07
N LYS A 272 7.64 19.71 -8.52
CA LYS A 272 7.39 19.27 -7.15
C LYS A 272 8.65 18.64 -6.56
N ASP A 273 8.74 18.67 -5.22
CA ASP A 273 9.88 18.15 -4.47
C ASP A 273 10.05 16.63 -4.54
N LEU A 274 8.98 15.90 -4.91
CA LEU A 274 9.03 14.46 -5.15
C LEU A 274 8.49 14.14 -6.54
N THR A 275 9.30 13.43 -7.32
CA THR A 275 8.89 12.82 -8.59
C THR A 275 8.97 11.30 -8.47
N VAL A 276 7.89 10.61 -8.85
CA VAL A 276 7.78 9.16 -8.87
C VAL A 276 7.74 8.70 -10.31
N ILE A 277 8.66 7.82 -10.67
CA ILE A 277 8.63 7.13 -11.95
C ILE A 277 8.09 5.72 -11.71
N GLU A 278 6.97 5.36 -12.32
CA GLU A 278 6.37 4.03 -12.16
C GLU A 278 6.23 3.32 -13.50
N GLY A 279 6.36 2.00 -13.44
CA GLY A 279 6.11 1.12 -14.57
C GLY A 279 7.22 0.10 -14.72
N SER A 280 6.89 -1.00 -15.41
CA SER A 280 7.90 -1.97 -15.81
C SER A 280 8.94 -1.22 -16.67
N TYR A 281 10.20 -1.62 -16.54
CA TYR A 281 11.32 -0.99 -17.27
C TYR A 281 11.76 0.40 -16.78
N SER A 282 11.15 0.93 -15.72
CA SER A 282 11.53 2.24 -15.15
C SER A 282 12.96 2.28 -14.62
N GLN A 283 13.53 1.16 -14.18
CA GLN A 283 14.90 1.08 -13.68
C GLN A 283 15.93 0.65 -14.75
N HIS A 284 15.62 0.85 -16.03
CA HIS A 284 16.57 0.63 -17.11
C HIS A 284 17.90 1.37 -16.85
N ARG A 285 19.04 0.82 -17.28
CA ARG A 285 20.39 1.38 -17.00
C ARG A 285 20.57 2.82 -17.47
N ILE A 286 19.83 3.26 -18.49
CA ILE A 286 19.80 4.66 -18.97
C ILE A 286 19.22 5.63 -17.94
N LEU A 287 18.33 5.16 -17.05
CA LEU A 287 17.60 5.98 -16.08
C LEU A 287 18.06 5.73 -14.64
N SER A 288 18.33 4.48 -14.26
CA SER A 288 18.52 4.04 -12.87
C SER A 288 19.54 4.85 -12.05
N TYR A 289 20.63 5.31 -12.67
CA TYR A 289 21.67 6.10 -11.99
C TYR A 289 21.24 7.54 -11.67
N LEU A 290 20.08 7.98 -12.18
CA LEU A 290 19.52 9.31 -11.95
C LEU A 290 18.59 9.36 -10.72
N TYR A 291 18.18 8.20 -10.20
CA TYR A 291 17.21 8.07 -9.11
C TYR A 291 17.87 8.07 -7.74
N ASP A 292 17.19 8.70 -6.78
CA ASP A 292 17.59 8.78 -5.37
C ASP A 292 17.12 7.56 -4.55
N LEU A 293 16.08 6.86 -5.04
CA LEU A 293 15.58 5.61 -4.45
C LEU A 293 14.94 4.70 -5.52
N LYS A 294 15.42 3.46 -5.60
CA LYS A 294 14.90 2.42 -6.49
C LYS A 294 14.08 1.39 -5.70
N ILE A 295 12.80 1.28 -6.00
CA ILE A 295 11.86 0.36 -5.36
C ILE A 295 11.52 -0.75 -6.34
N PHE A 296 11.64 -2.01 -5.91
CA PHE A 296 11.24 -3.17 -6.71
C PHE A 296 10.09 -3.92 -6.04
N LEU A 297 8.96 -4.04 -6.74
CA LEU A 297 7.80 -4.82 -6.28
C LEU A 297 7.71 -6.16 -6.99
N THR A 298 7.55 -7.22 -6.20
CA THR A 298 7.30 -8.57 -6.70
C THR A 298 6.08 -9.19 -6.03
N CYS A 299 5.59 -10.28 -6.60
CA CYS A 299 4.72 -11.24 -5.92
C CYS A 299 5.07 -12.64 -6.43
N ASP A 300 4.58 -13.68 -5.76
CA ASP A 300 4.71 -15.05 -6.23
C ASP A 300 3.93 -15.28 -7.54
N GLU A 301 4.31 -16.33 -8.28
CA GLU A 301 3.76 -16.64 -9.61
C GLU A 301 2.25 -16.89 -9.57
N ALA A 302 1.76 -17.60 -8.55
CA ALA A 302 0.34 -17.92 -8.42
C ALA A 302 -0.50 -16.65 -8.21
N THR A 303 0.00 -15.75 -7.36
CA THR A 303 -0.60 -14.44 -7.09
C THR A 303 -0.52 -13.55 -8.33
N GLN A 304 0.61 -13.55 -9.03
CA GLN A 304 0.79 -12.80 -10.27
C GLN A 304 -0.22 -13.24 -11.33
N GLU A 305 -0.31 -14.54 -11.60
CA GLU A 305 -1.25 -15.12 -12.55
C GLU A 305 -2.70 -14.80 -12.17
N GLN A 306 -3.07 -14.95 -10.90
CA GLN A 306 -4.42 -14.65 -10.43
C GLN A 306 -4.79 -13.17 -10.63
N ARG A 307 -3.89 -12.25 -10.26
CA ARG A 307 -4.11 -10.81 -10.41
C ARG A 307 -4.20 -10.40 -11.87
N LEU A 308 -3.32 -10.92 -12.72
CA LEU A 308 -3.35 -10.62 -14.15
C LEU A 308 -4.59 -11.19 -14.83
N LYS A 309 -5.02 -12.42 -14.51
CA LYS A 309 -6.29 -12.97 -15.01
C LYS A 309 -7.48 -12.10 -14.63
N ASN A 310 -7.54 -11.64 -13.37
CA ASN A 310 -8.62 -10.79 -12.90
C ASN A 310 -8.66 -9.44 -13.61
N ARG A 311 -7.48 -8.87 -13.94
CA ARG A 311 -7.32 -7.56 -14.56
C ARG A 311 -7.49 -7.58 -16.09
N GLU A 312 -6.90 -8.57 -16.75
CA GLU A 312 -6.75 -8.61 -18.21
C GLU A 312 -7.79 -9.51 -18.91
N GLY A 313 -8.45 -10.41 -18.16
CA GLY A 313 -9.35 -11.40 -18.74
C GLY A 313 -8.66 -12.24 -19.80
N ASP A 314 -9.24 -12.29 -21.00
CA ASP A 314 -8.72 -13.08 -22.13
C ASP A 314 -7.33 -12.60 -22.61
N TYR A 315 -6.99 -11.32 -22.38
CA TYR A 315 -5.69 -10.77 -22.77
C TYR A 315 -4.53 -11.28 -21.90
N PHE A 316 -4.82 -11.96 -20.78
CA PHE A 316 -3.80 -12.62 -19.94
C PHE A 316 -2.88 -13.57 -20.74
N VAL A 317 -3.39 -14.20 -21.80
CA VAL A 317 -2.58 -15.10 -22.65
C VAL A 317 -1.39 -14.37 -23.28
N ALA A 318 -1.54 -13.09 -23.64
CA ALA A 318 -0.44 -12.27 -24.15
C ALA A 318 0.60 -11.99 -23.06
N PHE A 319 0.16 -11.71 -21.82
CA PHE A 319 1.07 -11.57 -20.68
C PHE A 319 1.92 -12.81 -20.45
N LYS A 320 1.28 -13.99 -20.42
CA LYS A 320 2.00 -15.25 -20.20
C LYS A 320 3.01 -15.58 -21.30
N LYS A 321 2.68 -15.29 -22.57
CA LYS A 321 3.51 -15.67 -23.72
C LYS A 321 4.57 -14.64 -24.09
N LEU A 322 4.32 -13.37 -23.83
CA LEU A 322 5.17 -12.27 -24.30
C LEU A 322 5.64 -11.39 -23.15
N TRP A 323 4.71 -10.72 -22.44
CA TRP A 323 5.09 -9.66 -21.50
C TRP A 323 5.87 -10.15 -20.28
N ILE A 324 5.47 -11.26 -19.65
CA ILE A 324 6.19 -11.82 -18.50
C ILE A 324 7.60 -12.27 -18.91
N PRO A 325 7.79 -13.09 -19.98
CA PRO A 325 9.14 -13.44 -20.44
C PRO A 325 10.03 -12.22 -20.75
N MET A 326 9.45 -11.18 -21.37
CA MET A 326 10.15 -9.92 -21.64
C MET A 326 10.60 -9.20 -20.36
N GLU A 327 9.70 -9.06 -19.39
CA GLU A 327 9.99 -8.44 -18.10
C GLU A 327 11.09 -9.21 -17.35
N GLU A 328 10.98 -10.54 -17.24
CA GLU A 328 12.00 -11.36 -16.58
C GLU A 328 13.35 -11.26 -17.28
N PHE A 329 13.36 -11.25 -18.62
CA PHE A 329 14.60 -11.07 -19.38
C PHE A 329 15.25 -9.71 -19.12
N TYR A 330 14.45 -8.64 -19.02
CA TYR A 330 14.93 -7.31 -18.64
C TYR A 330 15.46 -7.27 -17.20
N ILE A 331 14.70 -7.79 -16.25
CA ILE A 331 15.05 -7.82 -14.82
C ILE A 331 16.39 -8.55 -14.64
N PHE A 332 16.54 -9.70 -15.30
CA PHE A 332 17.76 -10.48 -15.30
C PHE A 332 18.93 -9.74 -15.98
N SER A 333 18.72 -9.20 -17.19
CA SER A 333 19.80 -8.57 -17.98
C SER A 333 20.44 -7.37 -17.30
N PHE A 334 19.68 -6.65 -16.48
CA PHE A 334 20.15 -5.45 -15.78
C PHE A 334 20.21 -5.58 -14.27
N ASP A 335 20.04 -6.79 -13.72
CA ASP A 335 20.09 -7.05 -12.28
C ASP A 335 19.15 -6.14 -11.49
N VAL A 336 17.98 -5.81 -12.05
CA VAL A 336 17.09 -4.76 -11.53
C VAL A 336 16.65 -5.05 -10.10
N GLU A 337 16.27 -6.30 -9.84
CA GLU A 337 15.87 -6.77 -8.51
C GLU A 337 17.03 -6.73 -7.50
N LEU A 338 18.27 -6.98 -7.94
CA LEU A 338 19.47 -6.96 -7.09
C LEU A 338 20.02 -5.55 -6.87
N CYS A 339 19.84 -4.64 -7.83
CA CYS A 339 20.35 -3.28 -7.79
C CYS A 339 19.35 -2.26 -7.20
N CYS A 340 18.16 -2.71 -6.82
CA CYS A 340 17.19 -1.85 -6.14
C CYS A 340 17.60 -1.55 -4.69
N ASP A 341 17.13 -0.43 -4.15
CA ASP A 341 17.43 -0.01 -2.78
C ASP A 341 16.40 -0.51 -1.77
N TYR A 342 15.21 -0.88 -2.26
CA TYR A 342 14.10 -1.36 -1.45
C TYR A 342 13.25 -2.38 -2.21
N ARG A 343 13.24 -3.63 -1.74
CA ARG A 343 12.47 -4.73 -2.34
C ARG A 343 11.27 -5.07 -1.47
N LEU A 344 10.10 -5.23 -2.08
CA LEU A 344 8.87 -5.64 -1.40
C LEU A 344 8.17 -6.78 -2.14
N ASP A 345 7.72 -7.76 -1.36
CA ASP A 345 6.87 -8.86 -1.84
C ASP A 345 5.42 -8.59 -1.42
N THR A 346 4.56 -8.33 -2.40
CA THR A 346 3.16 -7.96 -2.18
C THR A 346 2.21 -9.15 -2.22
N SER A 347 2.70 -10.39 -2.20
CA SER A 347 1.86 -11.59 -2.38
C SER A 347 0.72 -11.66 -1.37
N LYS A 348 0.96 -11.24 -0.13
CA LYS A 348 -0.04 -11.25 0.96
C LYS A 348 -0.84 -9.95 1.09
N LEU A 349 -0.62 -8.97 0.22
CA LEU A 349 -1.20 -7.63 0.38
C LEU A 349 -2.64 -7.52 -0.16
N PHE A 350 -2.88 -8.00 -1.38
CA PHE A 350 -4.15 -7.88 -2.11
C PHE A 350 -4.94 -9.19 -2.16
#